data_AF-A0A7G9WJX3-F1
#
_entry.id   AF-A0A7G9WJX3-F1
#
_cell.length_a   1.000
_cell.length_b   1.000
_cell.length_c   1.000
_cell.angle_alpha   90.00
_cell.angle_beta   90.00
_cell.angle_gamma   90.00
#
_symmetry.space_group_name_H-M   'P 1'
#
loop_
_entity.id
_entity.type
_entity.pdbx_description
1 polymer ?
#
loop_
_entity_poly.entity_id
_entity_poly.type
_entity_poly.pdbx_seq_one_letter_code
_entity_poly.pdbx_strand_id
1 'polypeptide(L)'
;MPDLTPKEAIKPLNYMLCLDDIRNNDNYCDAINTAINCLRKIASSEYAPVVHAHWEYDKNGIDWGLGAYLCSNCHTRNNNLPADTKINPLAFAGSHYCPQCGAIMDGEPCEKE
;
A
#
# COMPACT_ATOMS: atom_id res chain seq x y z
N MET A 1 17.45 -4.99 -14.86
CA MET A 1 17.73 -3.65 -14.29
C MET A 1 18.33 -3.88 -12.91
N PRO A 2 19.41 -3.18 -12.52
CA PRO A 2 20.05 -3.41 -11.22
C PRO A 2 19.09 -3.10 -10.06
N ASP A 3 19.21 -3.84 -8.96
CA ASP A 3 18.41 -3.74 -7.72
C ASP A 3 18.71 -2.45 -6.93
N LEU A 4 18.51 -1.30 -7.56
CA LEU A 4 18.70 0.00 -6.91
C LEU A 4 17.51 0.30 -6.03
N THR A 5 17.76 0.70 -4.78
CA THR A 5 16.72 1.29 -3.94
C THR A 5 16.17 2.56 -4.61
N PRO A 6 14.92 2.99 -4.31
CA PRO A 6 14.38 4.24 -4.85
C PRO A 6 15.32 5.44 -4.66
N LYS A 7 16.09 5.46 -3.55
CA LYS A 7 17.08 6.49 -3.25
C LYS A 7 18.27 6.49 -4.20
N GLU A 8 18.75 5.32 -4.58
CA GLU A 8 19.91 5.16 -5.46
C GLU A 8 19.54 5.39 -6.92
N ALA A 9 18.30 5.08 -7.32
CA ALA A 9 17.78 5.35 -8.66
C ALA A 9 17.67 6.86 -8.97
N ILE A 10 17.44 7.73 -7.97
CA ILE A 10 17.29 9.19 -8.16
C ILE A 10 18.57 9.86 -8.66
N LYS A 11 19.75 9.42 -8.20
CA LYS A 11 21.03 10.05 -8.54
C LYS A 11 21.31 10.06 -10.05
N PRO A 12 21.25 8.92 -10.77
CA PRO A 12 21.49 8.89 -12.21
C PRO A 12 20.34 9.50 -13.03
N LEU A 13 19.10 9.47 -12.54
CA LEU A 13 17.94 10.14 -13.16
C LEU A 13 18.17 11.65 -13.31
N ASN A 14 18.72 12.33 -12.29
CA ASN A 14 19.05 13.75 -12.37
C ASN A 14 20.08 14.07 -13.47
N TYR A 15 20.99 13.13 -13.78
CA TYR A 15 22.06 13.34 -14.76
C TYR A 15 21.61 13.04 -16.20
N MET A 16 20.85 11.97 -16.39
CA MET A 16 20.40 11.54 -17.73
C MET A 16 19.34 12.47 -18.34
N LEU A 17 18.49 13.10 -17.50
CA LEU A 17 17.41 13.96 -17.97
C LEU A 17 17.86 15.36 -18.42
N CYS A 18 19.15 15.69 -18.25
CA CYS A 18 19.78 16.92 -18.73
C CYS A 18 20.32 16.83 -20.18
N LEU A 19 20.00 15.79 -20.96
CA LEU A 19 20.42 15.70 -22.36
C LEU A 19 19.51 16.53 -23.29
N ASP A 20 20.15 17.24 -24.22
CA ASP A 20 19.61 18.39 -24.98
C ASP A 20 18.41 18.09 -25.91
N ASP A 21 18.08 16.83 -26.19
CA ASP A 21 17.00 16.45 -27.11
C ASP A 21 15.58 16.71 -26.57
N ILE A 22 15.45 17.02 -25.28
CA ILE A 22 14.14 17.10 -24.61
C ILE A 22 13.76 18.54 -24.20
N ARG A 23 14.64 19.51 -24.52
CA ARG A 23 14.54 20.92 -24.14
C ARG A 23 13.48 21.75 -24.88
N ASN A 24 12.81 21.19 -25.88
CA ASN A 24 11.88 21.94 -26.75
C ASN A 24 10.41 21.87 -26.32
N ASN A 25 10.11 21.37 -25.12
CA ASN A 25 8.76 21.37 -24.55
C ASN A 25 8.79 22.04 -23.17
N ASP A 26 8.19 23.22 -23.05
CA ASP A 26 8.17 24.03 -21.82
C ASP A 26 7.62 23.26 -20.61
N ASN A 27 6.78 22.24 -20.83
CA ASN A 27 6.16 21.44 -19.77
C ASN A 27 7.02 20.25 -19.32
N TYR A 28 8.15 19.99 -19.99
CA TYR A 28 9.00 18.82 -19.73
C TYR A 28 9.82 18.97 -18.44
N CYS A 29 10.46 20.12 -18.25
CA CYS A 29 11.23 20.41 -17.04
C CYS A 29 10.36 20.29 -15.79
N ASP A 30 9.10 20.76 -15.86
CA ASP A 30 8.15 20.68 -14.74
C ASP A 30 7.68 19.25 -14.47
N ALA A 31 7.39 18.48 -15.52
CA ALA A 31 7.04 17.06 -15.38
C ALA A 31 8.18 16.24 -14.75
N ILE A 32 9.42 16.47 -15.18
CA ILE A 32 10.60 15.83 -14.59
C ILE A 32 10.78 16.25 -13.14
N ASN A 33 10.77 17.56 -12.86
CA ASN A 33 10.98 18.05 -11.51
C ASN A 33 9.95 17.46 -10.55
N THR A 34 8.69 17.35 -11.01
CA THR A 34 7.63 16.66 -10.28
C THR A 34 7.97 15.19 -10.04
N ALA A 35 8.36 14.44 -11.07
CA ALA A 35 8.74 13.04 -10.96
C ALA A 35 9.92 12.81 -9.99
N ILE A 36 10.99 13.61 -10.11
CA ILE A 36 12.16 13.56 -9.22
C ILE A 36 11.74 13.85 -7.78
N ASN A 37 10.90 14.86 -7.56
CA ASN A 37 10.42 15.19 -6.22
C ASN A 37 9.61 14.05 -5.61
N CYS A 38 8.68 13.44 -6.37
CA CYS A 38 7.94 12.27 -5.90
C CYS A 38 8.88 11.12 -5.51
N LEU A 39 9.88 10.82 -6.35
CA LEU A 39 10.86 9.77 -6.05
C LEU A 39 11.67 10.09 -4.79
N ARG A 40 12.11 11.35 -4.60
CA ARG A 40 12.83 11.78 -3.38
C ARG A 40 12.00 11.57 -2.13
N LYS A 41 10.70 11.89 -2.18
CA LYS A 41 9.79 11.68 -1.05
C LYS A 41 9.58 10.19 -0.74
N ILE A 42 9.43 9.35 -1.76
CA ILE A 42 9.39 7.89 -1.59
C ILE A 42 10.70 7.38 -0.96
N ALA A 43 11.85 7.82 -1.49
CA ALA A 43 13.16 7.41 -1.03
C ALA A 43 13.54 7.91 0.38
N SER A 44 12.91 8.98 0.84
CA SER A 44 13.05 9.49 2.22
C SER A 44 12.02 8.91 3.17
N SER A 45 11.19 7.97 2.70
CA SER A 45 10.09 7.37 3.47
C SER A 45 9.09 8.40 4.01
N GLU A 46 8.97 9.57 3.34
CA GLU A 46 7.89 10.53 3.63
C GLU A 46 6.52 9.92 3.30
N TYR A 47 6.48 9.00 2.34
CA TYR A 47 5.32 8.18 2.04
C TYR A 47 5.54 6.76 2.57
N ALA A 48 4.61 6.28 3.39
CA ALA A 48 4.56 4.87 3.75
C ALA A 48 4.23 4.04 2.50
N PRO A 49 4.84 2.84 2.33
CA PRO A 49 4.47 1.95 1.25
C PRO A 49 2.98 1.60 1.35
N VAL A 50 2.32 1.49 0.20
CA VAL A 50 0.96 0.96 0.15
C VAL A 50 1.03 -0.52 0.55
N VAL A 51 0.34 -0.87 1.63
CA VAL A 51 0.25 -2.25 2.11
C VAL A 51 -1.08 -2.83 1.65
N HIS A 52 -1.02 -3.96 0.96
CA HIS A 52 -2.18 -4.75 0.59
C HIS A 52 -2.34 -5.90 1.58
N ALA A 53 -3.57 -6.15 2.03
CA ALA A 53 -3.92 -7.14 3.03
C ALA A 53 -5.29 -7.74 2.71
N HIS A 54 -5.70 -8.71 3.52
CA HIS A 54 -7.05 -9.29 3.52
C HIS A 54 -7.57 -9.49 4.95
N TRP A 55 -8.88 -9.68 5.07
CA TRP A 55 -9.52 -10.02 6.34
C TRP A 55 -9.43 -11.52 6.61
N GLU A 56 -8.85 -11.89 7.74
CA GLU A 56 -8.78 -13.26 8.23
C GLU A 56 -9.81 -13.47 9.34
N TYR A 57 -10.62 -14.53 9.25
CA TYR A 57 -11.55 -14.85 10.31
C TYR A 57 -10.85 -15.68 11.40
N ASP A 58 -10.81 -15.16 12.62
CA ASP A 58 -10.37 -15.89 13.81
C ASP A 58 -11.57 -16.15 14.72
N LYS A 59 -11.90 -17.42 14.96
CA LYS A 59 -12.96 -17.86 15.88
C LYS A 59 -12.75 -17.39 17.32
N ASN A 60 -11.51 -17.08 17.70
CA ASN A 60 -11.14 -16.61 19.04
C ASN A 60 -10.84 -15.11 19.07
N GLY A 61 -11.13 -14.36 17.99
CA GLY A 61 -10.84 -12.92 17.92
C GLY A 61 -11.64 -12.04 18.90
N ILE A 62 -12.67 -12.61 19.55
CA ILE A 62 -13.44 -12.02 20.65
C ILE A 62 -13.63 -13.09 21.74
N ASP A 63 -13.71 -12.65 22.99
CA ASP A 63 -14.02 -13.49 24.15
C ASP A 63 -15.23 -14.40 23.89
N TRP A 64 -15.23 -15.56 24.54
CA TRP A 64 -16.30 -16.56 24.43
C TRP A 64 -16.43 -17.20 23.04
N GLY A 65 -15.43 -17.07 22.17
CA GLY A 65 -15.40 -17.73 20.87
C GLY A 65 -16.40 -17.16 19.86
N LEU A 66 -16.78 -15.88 20.02
CA LEU A 66 -17.72 -15.21 19.12
C LEU A 66 -17.14 -14.99 17.72
N GLY A 67 -15.82 -15.00 17.59
CA GLY A 67 -15.10 -14.79 16.34
C GLY A 67 -15.00 -13.33 15.90
N ALA A 68 -13.99 -13.01 15.09
CA ALA A 68 -13.82 -11.70 14.48
C ALA A 68 -12.96 -11.77 13.22
N TYR A 69 -13.13 -10.77 12.36
CA TYR A 69 -12.21 -10.51 11.26
C TYR A 69 -11.03 -9.66 11.73
N LEU A 70 -9.83 -10.18 11.51
CA LEU A 70 -8.55 -9.57 11.82
C LEU A 70 -7.86 -9.15 10.52
N CYS A 71 -7.14 -8.03 10.55
CA CYS A 71 -6.28 -7.65 9.44
C CYS A 71 -5.07 -8.60 9.36
N SER A 72 -4.80 -9.22 8.21
CA SER A 72 -3.61 -10.08 8.02
C SER A 72 -2.27 -9.35 8.19
N ASN A 73 -2.23 -8.01 8.07
CA ASN A 73 -0.99 -7.23 8.24
C ASN A 73 -0.70 -6.84 9.70
N CYS A 74 -1.70 -6.34 10.45
CA CYS A 74 -1.48 -5.83 11.81
C CYS A 74 -2.22 -6.62 12.90
N HIS A 75 -2.94 -7.67 12.52
CA HIS A 75 -3.74 -8.56 13.38
C HIS A 75 -4.76 -7.86 14.27
N THR A 76 -5.06 -6.59 13.98
CA THR A 76 -6.07 -5.83 14.71
C THR A 76 -7.45 -6.17 14.16
N ARG A 77 -8.40 -6.38 15.05
CA ARG A 77 -9.79 -6.66 14.71
C ARG A 77 -10.51 -5.44 14.17
N ASN A 78 -11.44 -5.65 13.25
CA ASN A 78 -12.38 -4.61 12.82
C ASN A 78 -13.74 -4.82 13.49
N ASN A 79 -14.05 -4.00 14.50
CA ASN A 79 -15.30 -4.11 15.27
C ASN A 79 -16.56 -3.77 14.46
N ASN A 80 -16.42 -3.22 13.25
CA ASN A 80 -17.53 -2.91 12.37
C ASN A 80 -17.90 -4.08 11.45
N LEU A 81 -17.10 -5.15 11.43
CA LEU A 81 -17.40 -6.37 10.68
C LEU A 81 -18.20 -7.35 11.54
N PRO A 82 -19.24 -7.99 10.98
CA PRO A 82 -19.98 -9.02 11.70
C PRO A 82 -19.10 -10.25 11.92
N ALA A 83 -19.34 -10.97 13.01
CA ALA A 83 -18.72 -12.26 13.27
C ALA A 83 -19.40 -13.40 12.49
N ASP A 84 -19.61 -13.20 11.19
CA ASP A 84 -20.27 -14.15 10.28
C ASP A 84 -19.39 -14.44 9.06
N THR A 85 -18.98 -15.69 8.90
CA THR A 85 -18.16 -16.16 7.77
C THR A 85 -18.94 -16.34 6.47
N LYS A 86 -20.28 -16.24 6.52
CA LYS A 86 -21.14 -16.37 5.33
C LYS A 86 -21.28 -15.05 4.56
N ILE A 87 -20.92 -13.93 5.19
CA ILE A 87 -20.99 -12.61 4.59
C ILE A 87 -19.57 -12.22 4.16
N ASN A 88 -19.42 -11.81 2.90
CA ASN A 88 -18.15 -11.25 2.44
C ASN A 88 -17.83 -10.00 3.27
N PRO A 89 -16.69 -9.94 4.00
CA PRO A 89 -16.33 -8.78 4.80
C PRO A 89 -16.23 -7.51 3.95
N LEU A 90 -15.92 -7.62 2.65
CA LEU A 90 -15.86 -6.49 1.71
C LEU A 90 -17.24 -5.92 1.32
N ALA A 91 -18.34 -6.51 1.79
CA ALA A 91 -19.69 -5.94 1.59
C ALA A 91 -19.92 -4.65 2.41
N PHE A 92 -19.07 -4.38 3.41
CA PHE A 92 -19.19 -3.23 4.29
C PHE A 92 -18.26 -2.10 3.81
N ALA A 93 -18.79 -0.89 3.56
CA ALA A 93 -18.00 0.21 2.99
C ALA A 93 -16.70 0.53 3.77
N GLY A 94 -16.73 0.41 5.11
CA GLY A 94 -15.56 0.65 5.98
C GLY A 94 -14.56 -0.51 6.05
N SER A 95 -14.73 -1.57 5.25
CA SER A 95 -13.89 -2.77 5.27
C SER A 95 -12.85 -2.81 4.15
N HIS A 96 -12.91 -1.88 3.18
CA HIS A 96 -11.92 -1.82 2.10
C HIS A 96 -10.52 -1.41 2.58
N TYR A 97 -10.41 -0.98 3.85
CA TYR A 97 -9.15 -0.60 4.48
C TYR A 97 -9.11 -1.06 5.94
N CYS A 98 -7.91 -1.36 6.45
CA CYS A 98 -7.72 -1.54 7.89
C CYS A 98 -7.79 -0.17 8.59
N PRO A 99 -8.69 0.02 9.58
CA PRO A 99 -8.74 1.29 10.32
C PRO A 99 -7.51 1.51 11.22
N GLN A 100 -6.74 0.45 11.53
CA GLN A 100 -5.58 0.54 12.41
C GLN A 100 -4.27 0.84 11.65
N CYS A 101 -4.02 0.15 10.53
CA CYS A 101 -2.76 0.26 9.80
C CYS A 101 -2.89 0.88 8.39
N GLY A 102 -4.10 1.17 7.94
CA GLY A 102 -4.36 1.75 6.62
C GLY A 102 -4.18 0.79 5.44
N ALA A 103 -3.88 -0.49 5.68
CA ALA A 103 -3.73 -1.48 4.61
C ALA A 103 -5.01 -1.61 3.77
N ILE A 104 -4.86 -1.69 2.45
CA ILE A 104 -5.94 -1.89 1.49
C ILE A 104 -6.36 -3.36 1.51
N MET A 105 -7.66 -3.63 1.56
CA MET A 105 -8.22 -4.99 1.76
C MET A 105 -8.56 -5.67 0.42
N ASP A 106 -7.64 -5.60 -0.52
CA ASP A 106 -7.72 -6.16 -1.88
C ASP A 106 -6.66 -7.26 -2.12
N GLY A 107 -5.88 -7.62 -1.09
CA GLY A 107 -4.95 -8.74 -1.16
C GLY A 107 -5.68 -10.07 -1.24
N GLU A 108 -5.08 -11.06 -1.89
CA GLU A 108 -5.57 -12.44 -1.84
C GLU A 108 -5.09 -13.13 -0.56
N PRO A 109 -5.89 -14.05 0.01
CA PRO A 109 -5.39 -14.95 1.05
C PRO A 109 -4.24 -15.77 0.46
N CYS A 110 -3.09 -15.86 1.15
CA CYS A 110 -2.06 -16.81 0.74
C CYS A 110 -2.68 -18.21 0.72
N GLU A 111 -2.66 -18.86 -0.46
CA GLU A 111 -3.05 -20.26 -0.58
C GLU A 111 -2.19 -21.07 0.40
N LYS A 112 -2.86 -21.76 1.33
CA LYS A 112 -2.18 -22.64 2.28
C LYS A 112 -1.83 -23.92 1.55
N GLU A 113 -0.54 -24.14 1.27
CA GLU A 113 0.02 -25.42 0.79
C GLU A 113 -0.18 -26.56 1.82
#